data_AF-A0A7W9AGN6-F1
#
_entry.id   AF-A0A7W9AGN6-F1
#
_cell.length_a   1.000
_cell.length_b   1.000
_cell.length_c   1.000
_cell.angle_alpha   90.00
_cell.angle_beta   90.00
_cell.angle_gamma   90.00
#
_symmetry.space_group_name_H-M   'P 1'
#
loop_
_entity.id
_entity.type
_entity.pdbx_description
1 polymer ?
#
loop_
_entity_poly.entity_id
_entity_poly.type
_entity_poly.pdbx_seq_one_letter_code
_entity_poly.pdbx_strand_id
1 'polypeptide(L)'
;MTEISDRERHSFIKDGAQHLRAGVTAHLAQLHSIFSDLPEGHAGVRLNGLEKLKPLLSNNGPIGSIAAHILGQTCRPVRAIMFDNTTEANWSLAWHQDRTICVRLRIEIAEFGPWTTKAGMQHVEPPFDLIARMLTLRVHLDDVSANNASLLIALGSHRRGRVPIDMIDAVVHQSGIRKCFAEAGDVWLYSTPILHASDRAKNPSRRRVLQVDFSADSLPGCLEWLGV
;
A
#
# COMPACT_ATOMS: atom_id res chain seq x y z
N MET A 1 -19.73 -9.75 1.96
CA MET A 1 -18.45 -10.31 1.51
C MET A 1 -18.49 -10.27 0.00
N THR A 2 -17.86 -9.28 -0.61
CA THR A 2 -17.90 -9.09 -2.07
C THR A 2 -16.88 -10.06 -2.67
N GLU A 3 -17.34 -11.16 -3.24
CA GLU A 3 -16.48 -12.06 -4.01
C GLU A 3 -15.95 -11.28 -5.22
N ILE A 4 -14.62 -11.20 -5.35
CA ILE A 4 -14.00 -10.68 -6.56
C ILE A 4 -14.21 -11.74 -7.65
N SER A 5 -14.84 -11.35 -8.75
CA SER A 5 -15.11 -12.25 -9.87
C SER A 5 -13.82 -12.72 -10.56
N ASP A 6 -13.85 -13.88 -11.22
CA ASP A 6 -12.70 -14.40 -11.98
C ASP A 6 -12.17 -13.41 -13.03
N ARG A 7 -13.08 -12.60 -13.61
CA ARG A 7 -12.75 -11.53 -14.56
C ARG A 7 -11.91 -10.45 -13.90
N GLU A 8 -12.25 -10.06 -12.69
CA GLU A 8 -11.55 -9.06 -11.92
C GLU A 8 -10.18 -9.57 -11.45
N ARG A 9 -10.11 -10.84 -11.03
CA ARG A 9 -8.83 -11.51 -10.73
C ARG A 9 -7.90 -11.54 -11.95
N HIS A 10 -8.43 -11.85 -13.12
CA HIS A 10 -7.67 -11.82 -14.38
C HIS A 10 -7.19 -10.40 -14.72
N SER A 11 -8.03 -9.38 -14.49
CA SER A 11 -7.65 -7.98 -14.65
C SER A 11 -6.51 -7.59 -13.70
N PHE A 12 -6.55 -8.01 -12.44
CA PHE A 12 -5.48 -7.76 -11.48
C PHE A 12 -4.16 -8.41 -11.89
N ILE A 13 -4.17 -9.67 -12.34
CA ILE A 13 -2.95 -10.37 -12.79
C ILE A 13 -2.29 -9.60 -13.95
N LYS A 14 -3.09 -9.10 -14.89
CA LYS A 14 -2.61 -8.36 -16.06
C LYS A 14 -2.11 -6.96 -15.70
N ASP A 15 -2.91 -6.19 -14.97
CA ASP A 15 -2.68 -4.76 -14.75
C ASP A 15 -1.88 -4.46 -13.48
N GLY A 16 -1.86 -5.40 -12.53
CA GLY A 16 -1.23 -5.26 -11.23
C GLY A 16 -1.97 -4.34 -10.26
N ALA A 17 -3.17 -3.88 -10.61
CA ALA A 17 -3.98 -2.99 -9.79
C ALA A 17 -5.48 -3.16 -10.06
N GLN A 18 -6.30 -3.01 -9.01
CA GLN A 18 -7.75 -3.10 -9.09
C GLN A 18 -8.40 -2.13 -8.09
N HIS A 19 -9.54 -1.56 -8.48
CA HIS A 19 -10.38 -0.70 -7.66
C HIS A 19 -11.56 -1.50 -7.11
N LEU A 20 -11.73 -1.51 -5.79
CA LEU A 20 -12.88 -2.07 -5.11
C LEU A 20 -13.73 -0.94 -4.57
N ARG A 21 -14.86 -0.73 -5.22
CA ARG A 21 -15.85 0.26 -4.81
C ARG A 21 -16.55 -0.20 -3.54
N ALA A 22 -16.73 0.73 -2.61
CA ALA A 22 -17.33 0.49 -1.31
C ALA A 22 -16.71 -0.70 -0.54
N GLY A 23 -15.43 -0.98 -0.76
CA GLY A 23 -14.74 -2.16 -0.22
C GLY A 23 -14.79 -2.25 1.30
N VAL A 24 -14.82 -1.10 1.99
CA VAL A 24 -14.89 -1.02 3.45
C VAL A 24 -15.86 0.05 3.96
N THR A 25 -16.82 0.51 3.15
CA THR A 25 -17.76 1.59 3.55
C THR A 25 -18.48 1.29 4.87
N ALA A 26 -18.86 0.03 5.12
CA ALA A 26 -19.48 -0.39 6.37
C ALA A 26 -18.59 -0.21 7.63
N HIS A 27 -17.28 -0.09 7.45
CA HIS A 27 -16.29 0.06 8.53
C HIS A 27 -15.67 1.46 8.57
N LEU A 28 -16.14 2.38 7.73
CA LEU A 28 -15.55 3.72 7.61
C LEU A 28 -15.63 4.52 8.92
N ALA A 29 -16.77 4.47 9.63
CA ALA A 29 -16.93 5.13 10.92
C ALA A 29 -15.95 4.58 11.98
N GLN A 30 -15.74 3.26 12.00
CA GLN A 30 -14.79 2.61 12.89
C GLN A 30 -13.36 3.05 12.57
N LEU A 31 -12.98 3.09 11.29
CA LEU A 31 -11.67 3.58 10.85
C LEU A 31 -11.44 5.04 11.27
N HIS A 32 -12.41 5.93 11.04
CA HIS A 32 -12.31 7.32 11.50
C HIS A 32 -12.08 7.43 13.01
N SER A 33 -12.82 6.65 13.81
CA SER A 33 -12.65 6.64 15.26
C SER A 33 -11.30 6.09 15.71
N ILE A 34 -10.69 5.16 14.98
CA ILE A 34 -9.36 4.65 15.31
C ILE A 34 -8.29 5.73 15.08
N PHE A 35 -8.47 6.56 14.05
CA PHE A 35 -7.48 7.54 13.64
C PHE A 35 -7.70 8.94 14.18
N SER A 36 -8.83 9.21 14.85
CA SER A 36 -9.03 10.47 15.58
C SER A 36 -7.99 10.69 16.68
N ASP A 37 -7.39 9.61 17.18
CA ASP A 37 -6.36 9.63 18.22
C ASP A 37 -4.94 9.89 17.65
N LEU A 38 -4.78 9.91 16.31
CA LEU A 38 -3.49 10.15 15.67
C LEU A 38 -3.23 11.65 15.43
N PRO A 39 -1.96 12.09 15.42
CA PRO A 39 -1.61 13.45 15.07
C PRO A 39 -2.13 13.84 13.68
N GLU A 40 -2.87 14.95 13.59
CA GLU A 40 -3.38 15.46 12.31
C GLU A 40 -2.25 16.05 11.44
N GLY A 41 -2.46 16.08 10.12
CA GLY A 41 -1.59 16.80 9.18
C GLY A 41 -0.23 16.17 8.92
N HIS A 42 -0.04 14.91 9.30
CA HIS A 42 1.21 14.19 9.07
C HIS A 42 1.14 13.32 7.81
N ALA A 43 1.97 13.66 6.83
CA ALA A 43 2.19 12.82 5.67
C ALA A 43 3.02 11.58 6.05
N GLY A 44 2.36 10.44 6.26
CA GLY A 44 3.02 9.14 6.33
C GLY A 44 3.43 8.67 7.72
N VAL A 45 2.51 8.72 8.68
CA VAL A 45 2.68 8.13 10.03
C VAL A 45 2.76 6.62 9.90
N ARG A 46 3.89 6.03 10.27
CA ARG A 46 4.06 4.56 10.32
C ARG A 46 3.36 4.01 11.54
N LEU A 47 2.45 3.08 11.34
CA LEU A 47 1.65 2.48 12.41
C LEU A 47 2.28 1.17 12.86
N ASN A 48 2.44 1.02 14.16
CA ASN A 48 2.85 -0.23 14.81
C ASN A 48 2.23 -0.33 16.21
N GLY A 49 1.79 -1.54 16.59
CA GLY A 49 1.18 -1.82 17.88
C GLY A 49 -0.24 -1.26 18.04
N LEU A 50 -0.92 -0.90 16.95
CA LEU A 50 -2.27 -0.32 17.03
C LEU A 50 -3.32 -1.42 17.10
N GLU A 51 -3.53 -1.98 18.30
CA GLU A 51 -4.41 -3.14 18.55
C GLU A 51 -5.80 -3.01 17.94
N LYS A 52 -6.37 -1.80 17.92
CA LYS A 52 -7.70 -1.52 17.33
C LYS A 52 -7.78 -1.86 15.83
N LEU A 53 -6.67 -1.86 15.10
CA LEU A 53 -6.62 -2.23 13.67
C LEU A 53 -6.57 -3.74 13.43
N LYS A 54 -6.10 -4.55 14.38
CA LYS A 54 -5.90 -5.99 14.16
C LYS A 54 -7.15 -6.72 13.66
N PRO A 55 -8.35 -6.50 14.23
CA PRO A 55 -9.56 -7.15 13.72
C PRO A 55 -9.87 -6.77 12.27
N LEU A 56 -9.57 -5.53 11.86
CA LEU A 56 -9.82 -5.05 10.51
C LEU A 56 -8.83 -5.63 9.49
N LEU A 57 -7.56 -5.74 9.87
CA LEU A 57 -6.46 -6.17 9.00
C LEU A 57 -6.18 -7.68 9.02
N SER A 58 -6.77 -8.42 9.95
CA SER A 58 -6.72 -9.89 9.97
C SER A 58 -7.20 -10.48 8.65
N ASN A 59 -6.69 -11.66 8.27
CA ASN A 59 -7.01 -12.33 7.00
C ASN A 59 -8.51 -12.64 6.81
N ASN A 60 -9.29 -12.68 7.90
CA ASN A 60 -10.75 -12.82 7.91
C ASN A 60 -11.48 -11.50 8.23
N GLY A 61 -10.73 -10.44 8.50
CA GLY A 61 -11.25 -9.08 8.69
C GLY A 61 -11.67 -8.43 7.38
N PRO A 62 -12.43 -7.31 7.44
CA PRO A 62 -12.93 -6.62 6.25
C PRO A 62 -11.85 -6.11 5.29
N ILE A 63 -10.67 -5.72 5.78
CA ILE A 63 -9.56 -5.28 4.92
C ILE A 63 -8.68 -6.47 4.54
N GLY A 64 -8.26 -7.28 5.52
CA GLY A 64 -7.33 -8.38 5.26
C GLY A 64 -7.92 -9.50 4.40
N SER A 65 -9.25 -9.71 4.41
CA SER A 65 -9.90 -10.66 3.50
C SER A 65 -9.75 -10.31 2.02
N ILE A 66 -9.63 -9.01 1.68
CA ILE A 66 -9.32 -8.56 0.32
C ILE A 66 -7.94 -9.08 -0.10
N ALA A 67 -6.94 -8.94 0.76
CA ALA A 67 -5.60 -9.45 0.51
C ALA A 67 -5.58 -10.99 0.48
N ALA A 68 -6.29 -11.65 1.40
CA ALA A 68 -6.37 -13.10 1.50
C ALA A 68 -7.00 -13.75 0.27
N HIS A 69 -7.89 -13.06 -0.43
CA HIS A 69 -8.47 -13.54 -1.69
C HIS A 69 -7.41 -13.67 -2.81
N ILE A 70 -6.37 -12.81 -2.79
CA ILE A 70 -5.28 -12.81 -3.77
C ILE A 70 -4.08 -13.64 -3.30
N LEU A 71 -3.64 -13.43 -2.06
CA LEU A 71 -2.41 -14.02 -1.49
C LEU A 71 -2.64 -15.36 -0.76
N GLY A 72 -3.90 -15.73 -0.51
CA GLY A 72 -4.26 -16.91 0.28
C GLY A 72 -4.38 -16.63 1.78
N GLN A 73 -4.88 -17.62 2.51
CA GLN A 73 -5.25 -17.49 3.93
C GLN A 73 -4.06 -17.31 4.88
N THR A 74 -2.83 -17.56 4.43
CA THR A 74 -1.62 -17.35 5.24
C THR A 74 -1.14 -15.90 5.20
N CYS A 75 -1.80 -15.02 4.44
CA CYS A 75 -1.42 -13.62 4.34
C CYS A 75 -1.59 -12.88 5.68
N ARG A 76 -0.72 -11.90 5.91
CA ARG A 76 -0.75 -11.04 7.10
C ARG A 76 -0.38 -9.60 6.74
N PRO A 77 -0.88 -8.60 7.47
CA PRO A 77 -0.39 -7.23 7.33
C PRO A 77 1.04 -7.17 7.88
N VAL A 78 1.96 -6.60 7.11
CA VAL A 78 3.39 -6.54 7.46
C VAL A 78 3.89 -5.11 7.68
N ARG A 79 3.15 -4.12 7.18
CA ARG A 79 3.43 -2.69 7.36
C ARG A 79 2.14 -1.90 7.16
N ALA A 80 1.92 -0.85 7.95
CA ALA A 80 0.84 0.10 7.73
C ALA A 80 1.34 1.54 7.86
N ILE A 81 0.80 2.41 7.02
CA ILE A 81 1.13 3.84 6.98
C ILE A 81 -0.18 4.61 6.85
N MET A 82 -0.41 5.56 7.76
CA MET A 82 -1.48 6.54 7.64
C MET A 82 -0.95 7.79 6.95
N PHE A 83 -1.57 8.17 5.84
CA PHE A 83 -1.34 9.45 5.19
C PHE A 83 -2.51 10.37 5.50
N ASP A 84 -2.26 11.46 6.22
CA ASP A 84 -3.23 12.56 6.42
C ASP A 84 -2.71 13.80 5.70
N ASN A 85 -3.01 13.91 4.40
CA ASN A 85 -2.59 15.06 3.61
C ASN A 85 -3.60 16.18 3.79
N THR A 86 -3.15 17.34 4.27
CA THR A 86 -3.96 18.57 4.38
C THR A 86 -3.61 19.54 3.26
N THR A 87 -4.31 20.68 3.23
CA THR A 87 -4.04 21.80 2.32
C THR A 87 -2.59 22.28 2.40
N GLU A 88 -2.03 22.29 3.61
CA GLU A 88 -0.69 22.78 3.94
C GLU A 88 0.39 21.73 3.65
N ALA A 89 0.03 20.44 3.58
CA ALA A 89 0.90 19.31 3.33
C ALA A 89 0.61 18.67 1.95
N ASN A 90 0.85 19.42 0.88
CA ASN A 90 0.61 18.99 -0.51
C ASN A 90 1.87 18.39 -1.16
N TRP A 91 2.22 17.16 -0.77
CA TRP A 91 3.41 16.44 -1.24
C TRP A 91 3.10 15.63 -2.50
N SER A 92 3.98 15.70 -3.50
CA SER A 92 4.00 14.81 -4.66
C SER A 92 5.13 13.80 -4.54
N LEU A 93 4.91 12.61 -5.08
CA LEU A 93 5.94 11.57 -5.18
C LEU A 93 6.18 11.27 -6.65
N ALA A 94 7.45 11.33 -7.05
CA ALA A 94 7.88 10.89 -8.37
C ALA A 94 7.58 9.40 -8.56
N TRP A 95 7.58 8.94 -9.81
CA TRP A 95 7.42 7.51 -10.13
C TRP A 95 8.50 6.68 -9.43
N HIS A 96 8.06 5.67 -8.68
CA HIS A 96 8.93 4.78 -7.93
C HIS A 96 8.30 3.41 -7.72
N GLN A 97 9.10 2.46 -7.23
CA GLN A 97 8.63 1.21 -6.66
C GLN A 97 8.88 1.24 -5.16
N ASP A 98 7.95 0.70 -4.38
CA ASP A 98 8.25 0.35 -3.00
C ASP A 98 9.24 -0.81 -2.99
N ARG A 99 10.36 -0.63 -2.27
CA ARG A 99 11.48 -1.60 -2.26
C ARG A 99 11.88 -2.08 -0.87
N THR A 100 11.27 -1.53 0.16
CA THR A 100 11.70 -1.80 1.54
C THR A 100 10.59 -2.43 2.35
N ILE A 101 10.96 -3.42 3.15
CA ILE A 101 10.11 -4.02 4.17
C ILE A 101 10.44 -3.47 5.55
N CYS A 102 9.57 -3.71 6.53
CA CYS A 102 9.78 -3.33 7.92
C CYS A 102 9.90 -4.59 8.79
N VAL A 103 10.96 -4.68 9.59
CA VAL A 103 11.29 -5.86 10.41
C VAL A 103 11.46 -5.48 11.87
N ARG A 104 11.26 -6.44 12.78
CA ARG A 104 11.38 -6.19 14.23
C ARG A 104 12.80 -5.80 14.64
N LEU A 105 13.79 -6.52 14.12
CA LEU A 105 15.19 -6.35 14.44
C LEU A 105 16.02 -6.47 13.17
N ARG A 106 17.14 -5.75 13.13
CA ARG A 106 18.16 -5.91 12.10
C ARG A 106 18.93 -7.19 12.37
N ILE A 107 18.91 -8.11 11.41
CA ILE A 107 19.71 -9.34 11.40
C ILE A 107 20.42 -9.36 10.05
N GLU A 108 21.75 -9.36 10.07
CA GLU A 108 22.55 -9.43 8.85
C GLU A 108 22.37 -10.78 8.17
N ILE A 109 21.77 -10.77 6.99
CA ILE A 109 21.59 -11.94 6.15
C ILE A 109 21.93 -11.56 4.70
N ALA A 110 22.40 -12.55 3.94
CA ALA A 110 22.77 -12.33 2.54
C ALA A 110 21.60 -11.74 1.74
N GLU A 111 21.92 -10.87 0.78
CA GLU A 111 20.96 -10.24 -0.16
C GLU A 111 19.93 -9.28 0.45
N PHE A 112 19.99 -9.03 1.77
CA PHE A 112 19.16 -8.02 2.43
C PHE A 112 19.98 -6.74 2.66
N GLY A 113 19.59 -5.68 1.97
CA GLY A 113 20.22 -4.39 2.06
C GLY A 113 19.82 -3.47 0.90
N PRO A 114 19.93 -2.15 1.06
CA PRO A 114 20.46 -1.46 2.24
C PRO A 114 19.50 -1.43 3.42
N TRP A 115 20.05 -1.28 4.63
CA TRP A 115 19.32 -1.08 5.87
C TRP A 115 19.13 0.40 6.19
N THR A 116 17.96 0.79 6.67
CA THR A 116 17.66 2.15 7.14
C THR A 116 16.80 2.12 8.39
N THR A 117 16.88 3.15 9.23
CA THR A 117 15.95 3.34 10.36
C THR A 117 15.06 4.54 10.06
N LYS A 118 13.73 4.36 10.12
CA LYS A 118 12.74 5.43 9.88
C LYS A 118 11.75 5.44 11.04
N ALA A 119 11.62 6.58 11.73
CA ALA A 119 10.78 6.72 12.91
C ALA A 119 11.02 5.60 13.96
N GLY A 120 12.29 5.27 14.20
CA GLY A 120 12.69 4.20 15.13
C GLY A 120 12.49 2.76 14.61
N MET A 121 11.90 2.57 13.43
CA MET A 121 11.62 1.24 12.86
C MET A 121 12.69 0.80 11.86
N GLN A 122 13.10 -0.47 11.93
CA GLN A 122 14.09 -1.06 11.04
C GLN A 122 13.50 -1.39 9.67
N HIS A 123 14.11 -0.86 8.63
CA HIS A 123 13.74 -1.11 7.24
C HIS A 123 14.90 -1.69 6.47
N VAL A 124 14.60 -2.57 5.50
CA VAL A 124 15.59 -3.19 4.64
C VAL A 124 15.01 -3.44 3.26
N GLU A 125 15.82 -3.33 2.21
CA GLU A 125 15.48 -3.84 0.87
C GLU A 125 15.79 -5.35 0.82
N PRO A 126 14.78 -6.23 0.70
CA PRO A 126 14.99 -7.67 0.56
C PRO A 126 15.27 -8.03 -0.91
N PRO A 127 15.57 -9.30 -1.23
CA PRO A 127 15.49 -9.79 -2.59
C PRO A 127 14.17 -9.40 -3.24
N PHE A 128 14.23 -8.84 -4.44
CA PHE A 128 13.06 -8.19 -5.06
C PHE A 128 11.89 -9.15 -5.30
N ASP A 129 12.18 -10.45 -5.49
CA ASP A 129 11.15 -11.47 -5.64
C ASP A 129 10.22 -11.56 -4.43
N LEU A 130 10.71 -11.24 -3.22
CA LEU A 130 9.87 -11.14 -2.03
C LEU A 130 8.88 -9.99 -2.16
N ILE A 131 9.35 -8.79 -2.55
CA ILE A 131 8.48 -7.64 -2.82
C ILE A 131 7.48 -7.98 -3.93
N ALA A 132 7.91 -8.70 -4.97
CA ALA A 132 7.06 -9.05 -6.11
C ALA A 132 5.86 -9.94 -5.75
N ARG A 133 5.94 -10.67 -4.63
CA ARG A 133 4.84 -11.48 -4.07
C ARG A 133 3.97 -10.74 -3.06
N MET A 134 4.29 -9.48 -2.74
CA MET A 134 3.52 -8.66 -1.80
C MET A 134 2.37 -7.92 -2.49
N LEU A 135 1.37 -7.59 -1.68
CA LEU A 135 0.21 -6.79 -2.09
C LEU A 135 0.11 -5.55 -1.21
N THR A 136 -0.25 -4.42 -1.79
CA THR A 136 -0.56 -3.19 -1.08
C THR A 136 -2.05 -2.88 -1.21
N LEU A 137 -2.71 -2.64 -0.09
CA LEU A 137 -4.08 -2.13 -0.03
C LEU A 137 -4.05 -0.67 0.41
N ARG A 138 -4.69 0.18 -0.38
CA ARG A 138 -4.85 1.61 -0.12
C ARG A 138 -6.31 1.89 0.16
N VAL A 139 -6.65 2.00 1.43
CA VAL A 139 -7.99 2.23 1.95
C VAL A 139 -8.25 3.72 2.06
N HIS A 140 -9.29 4.20 1.39
CA HIS A 140 -9.64 5.62 1.33
C HIS A 140 -10.63 5.96 2.44
N LEU A 141 -10.26 6.92 3.30
CA LEU A 141 -11.14 7.43 4.35
C LEU A 141 -11.85 8.72 3.93
N ASP A 142 -11.32 9.40 2.92
CA ASP A 142 -11.92 10.58 2.32
C ASP A 142 -11.88 10.44 0.80
N ASP A 143 -12.72 11.20 0.11
CA ASP A 143 -12.82 11.19 -1.36
C ASP A 143 -11.52 11.70 -2.02
N VAL A 144 -11.17 11.06 -3.14
CA VAL A 144 -10.04 11.42 -3.99
C VAL A 144 -10.54 11.63 -5.41
N SER A 145 -10.60 12.90 -5.81
CA SER A 145 -10.98 13.34 -7.15
C SER A 145 -9.76 13.74 -7.99
N ALA A 146 -10.00 14.10 -9.25
CA ALA A 146 -8.97 14.63 -10.16
C ALA A 146 -8.27 15.91 -9.65
N ASN A 147 -8.86 16.60 -8.68
CA ASN A 147 -8.33 17.86 -8.16
C ASN A 147 -7.49 17.69 -6.88
N ASN A 148 -7.55 16.52 -6.22
CA ASN A 148 -6.95 16.27 -4.91
C ASN A 148 -5.90 15.13 -4.91
N ALA A 149 -4.91 15.21 -5.83
CA ALA A 149 -3.71 14.37 -5.84
C ALA A 149 -3.96 12.85 -5.85
N SER A 150 -4.55 12.31 -6.92
CA SER A 150 -4.74 10.87 -7.07
C SER A 150 -3.41 10.11 -7.16
N LEU A 151 -3.37 8.90 -6.60
CA LEU A 151 -2.33 7.92 -6.93
C LEU A 151 -2.36 7.65 -8.44
N LEU A 152 -1.19 7.63 -9.06
CA LEU A 152 -0.99 7.21 -10.45
C LEU A 152 -0.34 5.83 -10.45
N ILE A 153 -0.81 4.96 -11.34
CA ILE A 153 -0.26 3.61 -11.50
C ILE A 153 0.09 3.39 -12.98
N ALA A 154 1.29 2.87 -13.23
CA ALA A 154 1.70 2.38 -14.54
C ALA A 154 1.31 0.91 -14.66
N LEU A 155 0.24 0.63 -15.41
CA LEU A 155 -0.39 -0.68 -15.49
C LEU A 155 0.55 -1.74 -16.06
N GLY A 156 0.61 -2.89 -15.39
CA GLY A 156 1.41 -4.04 -15.80
C GLY A 156 2.91 -3.90 -15.50
N SER A 157 3.35 -2.77 -14.94
CA SER A 157 4.77 -2.51 -14.62
C SER A 157 5.33 -3.42 -13.52
N HIS A 158 4.46 -3.97 -12.66
CA HIS A 158 4.85 -4.97 -11.64
C HIS A 158 5.53 -6.21 -12.23
N ARG A 159 5.24 -6.55 -13.49
CA ARG A 159 5.84 -7.69 -14.21
C ARG A 159 7.25 -7.40 -14.74
N ARG A 160 7.74 -6.17 -14.63
CA ARG A 160 9.10 -5.79 -15.05
C ARG A 160 10.17 -6.11 -13.99
N GLY A 161 9.76 -6.63 -12.83
CA GLY A 161 10.67 -6.85 -11.71
C GLY A 161 11.22 -5.52 -11.17
N ARG A 162 12.47 -5.54 -10.70
CA ARG A 162 13.14 -4.34 -10.20
C ARG A 162 13.53 -3.43 -11.36
N VAL A 163 12.90 -2.27 -11.48
CA VAL A 163 13.16 -1.30 -12.55
C VAL A 163 14.29 -0.35 -12.14
N PRO A 164 15.43 -0.29 -12.85
CA PRO A 164 16.47 0.72 -12.59
C PRO A 164 15.91 2.15 -12.64
N ILE A 165 16.43 3.05 -11.80
CA ILE A 165 15.86 4.41 -11.63
C ILE A 165 15.84 5.18 -12.96
N ASP A 166 16.91 5.06 -13.75
CA ASP A 166 17.07 5.66 -15.07
C ASP A 166 16.14 5.05 -16.15
N MET A 167 15.56 3.88 -15.90
CA MET A 167 14.61 3.22 -16.79
C MET A 167 13.14 3.45 -16.40
N ILE A 168 12.87 4.11 -15.28
CA ILE A 168 11.51 4.31 -14.77
C ILE A 168 10.64 5.05 -15.81
N ASP A 169 11.13 6.17 -16.34
CA ASP A 169 10.36 6.98 -17.29
C ASP A 169 10.04 6.21 -18.58
N ALA A 170 11.00 5.41 -19.07
CA ALA A 170 10.80 4.58 -20.25
C ALA A 170 9.72 3.51 -20.01
N VAL A 171 9.72 2.85 -18.85
CA VAL A 171 8.69 1.86 -18.49
C VAL A 171 7.32 2.51 -18.34
N VAL A 172 7.25 3.68 -17.69
CA VAL A 172 6.00 4.43 -17.52
C VAL A 172 5.44 4.85 -18.89
N HIS A 173 6.26 5.36 -19.80
CA HIS A 173 5.84 5.76 -21.15
C HIS A 173 5.29 4.58 -21.97
N GLN A 174 5.80 3.37 -21.75
CA GLN A 174 5.31 2.15 -22.41
C GLN A 174 4.08 1.54 -21.73
N SER A 175 3.65 2.09 -20.58
CA SER A 175 2.54 1.58 -19.79
C SER A 175 1.29 2.43 -19.98
N GLY A 176 0.11 1.82 -19.82
CA GLY A 176 -1.10 2.60 -19.58
C GLY A 176 -1.02 3.26 -18.20
N ILE A 177 -1.35 4.54 -18.10
CA ILE A 177 -1.39 5.25 -16.80
C ILE A 177 -2.84 5.27 -16.29
N ARG A 178 -3.05 4.78 -15.08
CA ARG A 178 -4.33 4.82 -14.37
C ARG A 178 -4.30 5.84 -13.24
N LYS A 179 -5.25 6.78 -13.27
CA LYS A 179 -5.53 7.69 -12.15
C LYS A 179 -6.48 6.99 -11.18
N CYS A 180 -6.06 6.87 -9.93
CA CYS A 180 -6.80 6.14 -8.91
C CYS A 180 -7.71 7.11 -8.15
N PHE A 181 -8.90 7.34 -8.69
CA PHE A 181 -9.98 8.03 -7.98
C PHE A 181 -10.67 7.09 -7.00
N ALA A 182 -11.26 7.65 -5.95
CA ALA A 182 -11.90 6.89 -4.90
C ALA A 182 -12.96 7.73 -4.20
N GLU A 183 -14.04 7.10 -3.80
CA GLU A 183 -14.94 7.60 -2.76
C GLU A 183 -14.49 7.08 -1.39
N ALA A 184 -14.90 7.74 -0.31
CA ALA A 184 -14.64 7.27 1.04
C ALA A 184 -15.21 5.85 1.25
N GLY A 185 -14.37 4.94 1.72
CA GLY A 185 -14.68 3.51 1.85
C GLY A 185 -14.24 2.65 0.66
N ASP A 186 -13.76 3.25 -0.44
CA ASP A 186 -13.14 2.50 -1.53
C ASP A 186 -11.75 1.96 -1.14
N VAL A 187 -11.34 0.89 -1.82
CA VAL A 187 -10.00 0.30 -1.69
C VAL A 187 -9.36 0.17 -3.05
N TRP A 188 -8.15 0.69 -3.21
CA TRP A 188 -7.27 0.32 -4.30
C TRP A 188 -6.33 -0.79 -3.84
N LEU A 189 -6.37 -1.95 -4.50
CA LEU A 189 -5.35 -2.97 -4.33
C LEU A 189 -4.37 -2.91 -5.50
N TYR A 190 -3.08 -3.09 -5.21
CA TYR A 190 -2.07 -3.19 -6.24
C TYR A 190 -0.88 -4.05 -5.77
N SER A 191 -0.21 -4.66 -6.74
CA SER A 191 1.06 -5.35 -6.51
C SER A 191 2.08 -4.34 -5.97
N THR A 192 2.68 -4.61 -4.81
CA THR A 192 3.67 -3.70 -4.17
C THR A 192 4.81 -3.23 -5.09
N PRO A 193 5.38 -4.04 -6.02
CA PRO A 193 6.41 -3.56 -6.95
C PRO A 193 5.89 -2.67 -8.09
N ILE A 194 4.58 -2.38 -8.18
CA ILE A 194 4.05 -1.59 -9.29
C ILE A 194 4.66 -0.17 -9.25
N LEU A 195 5.03 0.35 -10.43
CA LEU A 195 5.43 1.73 -10.54
C LEU A 195 4.22 2.61 -10.25
N HIS A 196 4.38 3.49 -9.26
CA HIS A 196 3.35 4.43 -8.86
C HIS A 196 3.94 5.79 -8.49
N ALA A 197 3.11 6.81 -8.58
CA ALA A 197 3.43 8.20 -8.29
C ALA A 197 2.22 8.87 -7.65
N SER A 198 2.38 10.10 -7.17
CA SER A 198 1.24 10.95 -6.83
C SER A 198 1.45 12.35 -7.35
N ASP A 199 0.45 12.84 -8.10
CA ASP A 199 0.41 14.22 -8.55
C ASP A 199 0.34 15.17 -7.36
N ARG A 200 0.80 16.41 -7.56
CA ARG A 200 0.51 17.50 -6.62
C ARG A 200 -0.97 17.87 -6.74
N ALA A 201 -1.66 18.07 -5.63
CA ALA A 201 -3.05 18.48 -5.64
C ALA A 201 -3.15 19.90 -6.22
N LYS A 202 -4.13 20.11 -7.11
CA LYS A 202 -4.41 21.44 -7.69
C LYS A 202 -5.23 22.28 -6.73
N ASN A 203 -6.24 21.66 -6.12
CA ASN A 203 -7.06 22.22 -5.04
C ASN A 203 -7.00 21.22 -3.88
N PRO A 204 -6.00 21.34 -3.00
CA PRO A 204 -5.82 20.37 -1.93
C PRO A 204 -6.99 20.48 -0.95
N SER A 205 -7.60 19.34 -0.66
CA SER A 205 -8.52 19.16 0.46
C SER A 205 -7.98 18.04 1.33
N ARG A 206 -8.37 18.01 2.61
CA ARG A 206 -7.93 16.95 3.51
C ARG A 206 -8.27 15.58 2.91
N ARG A 207 -7.28 14.69 2.84
CA ARG A 207 -7.46 13.31 2.39
C ARG A 207 -6.65 12.35 3.25
N ARG A 208 -7.37 11.42 3.86
CA ARG A 208 -6.80 10.35 4.67
C ARG A 208 -6.83 9.04 3.92
N VAL A 209 -5.69 8.37 3.97
CA VAL A 209 -5.50 7.07 3.33
C VAL A 209 -4.71 6.19 4.26
N LEU A 210 -5.26 5.01 4.55
CA LEU A 210 -4.53 3.93 5.19
C LEU A 210 -3.91 3.04 4.10
N GLN A 211 -2.59 3.02 4.00
CA GLN A 211 -1.86 2.08 3.15
C GLN A 211 -1.36 0.92 4.00
N VAL A 212 -1.65 -0.31 3.59
CA VAL A 212 -1.23 -1.53 4.28
C VAL A 212 -0.61 -2.49 3.28
N ASP A 213 0.59 -2.96 3.59
CA ASP A 213 1.25 -4.00 2.82
C ASP A 213 0.99 -5.36 3.45
N PHE A 214 0.76 -6.36 2.61
CA PHE A 214 0.47 -7.73 2.98
C PHE A 214 1.48 -8.68 2.34
N SER A 215 1.82 -9.73 3.07
CA SER A 215 2.63 -10.85 2.57
C SER A 215 2.11 -12.18 3.12
N ALA A 216 2.17 -13.23 2.30
CA ALA A 216 1.97 -14.61 2.75
C ALA A 216 3.29 -15.26 3.22
N ASP A 217 4.42 -14.72 2.80
CA ASP A 217 5.75 -15.25 3.07
C ASP A 217 6.19 -15.03 4.53
N SER A 218 6.90 -16.02 5.06
CA SER A 218 7.78 -15.82 6.22
C SER A 218 9.13 -15.27 5.75
N LEU A 219 9.80 -14.48 6.60
CA LEU A 219 11.13 -13.98 6.29
C LEU A 219 12.20 -15.03 6.59
N PRO A 220 13.31 -15.08 5.83
CA PRO A 220 14.41 -16.01 6.06
C PRO A 220 15.30 -15.57 7.24
N GLY A 221 16.16 -16.47 7.70
CA GLY A 221 17.25 -16.14 8.62
C GLY A 221 16.82 -15.56 9.97
N CYS A 222 15.70 -16.06 10.52
CA CYS A 222 15.10 -15.60 11.77
C CYS A 222 14.64 -14.13 11.77
N LEU A 223 14.61 -13.46 10.61
CA LEU A 223 13.95 -12.17 10.51
C LEU A 223 12.46 -12.33 10.81
N GLU A 224 11.91 -11.32 11.47
CA GLU A 224 10.49 -11.25 11.76
C GLU A 224 9.94 -9.94 11.21
N TRP A 225 8.80 -10.02 10.52
CA TRP A 225 8.02 -8.86 10.13
C TRP A 225 7.73 -8.00 11.37
N LEU A 226 7.90 -6.68 11.25
CA LEU A 226 7.51 -5.79 12.34
C LEU A 226 5.99 -5.89 12.60
N GLY A 227 5.20 -6.02 11.54
CA GLY A 227 3.74 -6.05 11.61
C GLY A 227 3.14 -4.67 11.85
N VAL A 228 1.85 -4.67 12.17
CA VAL A 228 1.01 -3.47 12.41
C VAL A 228 0.50 -3.44 13.84
#